data_AF-X0T675-F1
#
_entry.id   AF-X0T675-F1
#
_cell.length_a   1.000
_cell.length_b   1.000
_cell.length_c   1.000
_cell.angle_alpha   90.00
_cell.angle_beta   90.00
_cell.angle_gamma   90.00
#
_symmetry.space_group_name_H-M   'P 1'
#
loop_
_entity.id
_entity.type
_entity.pdbx_description
1 polymer ?
#
loop_
_entity_poly.entity_id
_entity_poly.type
_entity_poly.pdbx_seq_one_letter_code
_entity_poly.pdbx_strand_id
1 'polypeptide(L)'
;ENPSESLILLDRCGKLFHLHLNDNYREWDHDMIVGSVNFWDYLELFFWLKKIKYEGWFSLDVYPYREDVVSACQQSIENMRTLMGLVDKLGVERLATLVQERDATKTAEVLRGIFK
;
A
#
# COMPACT_ATOMS: atom_id res chain seq x y z
N GLU A 1 -10.92 8.80 3.97
CA GLU A 1 -9.74 9.29 3.22
C GLU A 1 -9.22 8.16 2.34
N ASN A 2 -8.60 8.46 1.19
CA ASN A 2 -7.87 7.48 0.37
C ASN A 2 -6.39 7.93 0.26
N PRO A 3 -5.44 7.24 0.92
CA PRO A 3 -4.02 7.60 0.86
C PRO A 3 -3.43 7.63 -0.55
N SER A 4 -3.89 6.73 -1.44
CA SER A 4 -3.43 6.67 -2.83
C SER A 4 -3.84 7.92 -3.63
N GLU A 5 -5.02 8.49 -3.34
CA GLU A 5 -5.46 9.74 -3.96
C GLU A 5 -4.57 10.90 -3.50
N SER A 6 -4.34 11.04 -2.20
CA SER A 6 -3.44 12.06 -1.62
C SER A 6 -2.03 11.96 -2.20
N LEU A 7 -1.51 10.73 -2.35
CA LEU A 7 -0.21 10.45 -2.95
C LEU A 7 -0.10 10.98 -4.38
N ILE A 8 -1.10 10.70 -5.22
CA ILE A 8 -1.10 11.15 -6.62
C ILE A 8 -1.27 12.67 -6.73
N LEU A 9 -2.03 13.29 -5.83
CA LEU A 9 -2.11 14.75 -5.77
C LEU A 9 -0.75 15.38 -5.43
N LEU A 10 -0.01 14.81 -4.47
CA LEU A 10 1.33 15.28 -4.08
C LEU A 10 2.36 15.07 -5.20
N ASP A 11 2.33 13.91 -5.87
CA ASP A 11 3.20 13.61 -7.02
C ASP A 11 3.01 14.62 -8.14
N ARG A 12 1.76 14.91 -8.52
CA ARG A 12 1.42 15.91 -9.56
C ARG A 12 1.92 17.32 -9.24
N CYS A 13 2.10 17.64 -7.96
CA CYS A 13 2.64 18.92 -7.51
C CYS A 13 4.17 18.90 -7.30
N GLY A 14 4.84 17.76 -7.48
CA GLY A 14 6.26 17.59 -7.16
C GLY A 14 6.55 17.75 -5.67
N LYS A 15 5.59 17.37 -4.80
CA LYS A 15 5.66 17.50 -3.33
C LYS A 15 5.60 16.18 -2.57
N LEU A 16 5.63 15.04 -3.28
CA LEU A 16 5.74 13.72 -2.67
C LEU A 16 7.21 13.43 -2.34
N PHE A 17 7.64 13.72 -1.11
CA PHE A 17 9.05 13.58 -0.70
C PHE A 17 9.34 12.34 0.14
N HIS A 18 8.37 11.95 0.99
CA HIS A 18 8.55 10.92 2.01
C HIS A 18 7.19 10.32 2.39
N LEU A 19 7.17 9.03 2.73
CA LEU A 19 6.01 8.35 3.30
C LEU A 19 6.34 7.81 4.68
N HIS A 20 5.45 8.08 5.63
CA HIS A 20 5.38 7.40 6.93
C HIS A 20 4.31 6.32 6.83
N LEU A 21 4.67 5.08 7.17
CA LEU A 21 3.79 3.93 6.99
C LEU A 21 3.48 3.28 8.34
N ASN A 22 2.20 3.11 8.60
CA ASN A 22 1.62 2.41 9.74
C ASN A 22 0.24 1.83 9.36
N ASP A 23 -0.52 1.29 10.30
CA ASP A 23 -1.89 0.87 10.03
C ASP A 23 -2.83 1.23 11.18
N ASN A 24 -4.13 1.25 10.92
CA ASN A 24 -5.15 1.64 11.89
C ASN A 24 -6.58 1.18 11.49
N TYR A 25 -7.54 1.35 12.41
CA TYR A 25 -8.95 1.06 12.18
C TYR A 25 -9.73 2.20 11.52
N ARG A 26 -9.05 3.20 10.95
CA ARG A 26 -9.64 4.40 10.29
C ARG A 26 -10.33 5.38 11.23
N GLU A 27 -10.24 5.17 12.54
CA GLU A 27 -10.85 6.00 13.57
C GLU A 27 -9.82 6.79 14.40
N TRP A 28 -8.57 6.35 14.41
CA TRP A 28 -7.48 6.96 15.15
C TRP A 28 -6.13 6.55 14.58
N ASP A 29 -5.09 7.32 14.89
CA ASP A 29 -3.71 6.98 14.55
C ASP A 29 -3.16 5.96 15.55
N HIS A 30 -3.40 4.67 15.28
CA HIS A 30 -3.05 3.59 16.19
C HIS A 30 -1.61 3.09 16.04
N ASP A 31 -0.89 3.53 15.00
CA ASP A 31 0.50 3.17 14.73
C ASP A 31 0.77 1.65 14.67
N MET A 32 -0.15 0.90 14.07
CA MET A 32 -0.08 -0.56 13.99
C MET A 32 0.88 -1.04 12.88
N ILE A 33 1.19 -2.34 12.90
CA ILE A 33 1.97 -3.04 11.87
C ILE A 33 1.37 -2.77 10.48
N VAL A 34 2.21 -2.32 9.55
CA VAL A 34 1.83 -1.93 8.18
C VAL A 34 1.08 -3.05 7.46
N GLY A 35 -0.08 -2.73 6.88
CA GLY A 35 -0.87 -3.64 6.04
C GLY A 35 -1.56 -4.78 6.80
N SER A 36 -1.62 -4.71 8.13
CA SER A 36 -2.28 -5.71 8.98
C SER A 36 -3.81 -5.59 9.00
N VAL A 37 -4.34 -4.40 8.70
CA VAL A 37 -5.79 -4.11 8.68
C VAL A 37 -6.24 -3.71 7.28
N ASN A 38 -5.56 -2.74 6.66
CA ASN A 38 -5.97 -2.14 5.39
C ASN A 38 -5.17 -2.70 4.19
N PHE A 39 -5.16 -4.03 4.06
CA PHE A 39 -4.39 -4.73 3.02
C PHE A 39 -4.64 -4.21 1.59
N TRP A 40 -5.91 -3.98 1.22
CA TRP A 40 -6.27 -3.56 -0.14
C TRP A 40 -5.87 -2.13 -0.44
N ASP A 41 -6.01 -1.22 0.53
CA ASP A 41 -5.59 0.18 0.40
C ASP A 41 -4.06 0.24 0.21
N TYR A 42 -3.31 -0.60 0.92
CA TYR A 42 -1.87 -0.73 0.74
C TYR A 42 -1.47 -1.32 -0.62
N LEU A 43 -2.21 -2.31 -1.13
CA LEU A 43 -1.99 -2.84 -2.48
C LEU A 43 -2.20 -1.76 -3.53
N GLU A 44 -3.25 -0.93 -3.37
CA GLU A 44 -3.51 0.23 -4.23
C GLU A 44 -2.39 1.28 -4.12
N LEU A 45 -1.94 1.59 -2.90
CA LEU A 45 -0.86 2.54 -2.63
C LEU A 45 0.43 2.14 -3.35
N PHE A 46 0.86 0.88 -3.17
CA PHE A 46 2.07 0.38 -3.82
C PHE A 46 1.93 0.24 -5.34
N PHE A 47 0.73 -0.02 -5.85
CA PHE A 47 0.45 0.07 -7.29
C PHE A 47 0.72 1.47 -7.83
N TRP A 48 0.18 2.51 -7.18
CA TRP A 48 0.38 3.89 -7.63
C TRP A 48 1.83 4.34 -7.49
N LEU A 49 2.49 4.03 -6.37
CA LEU A 49 3.92 4.29 -6.17
C LEU A 49 4.79 3.70 -7.29
N LYS A 50 4.53 2.45 -7.67
CA LYS A 50 5.24 1.80 -8.79
C LYS A 50 4.89 2.46 -10.13
N LYS A 51 3.62 2.80 -10.36
CA LYS A 51 3.15 3.44 -11.59
C LYS A 51 3.78 4.81 -11.82
N ILE A 52 3.93 5.62 -10.78
CA ILE A 52 4.62 6.93 -10.85
C ILE A 52 6.14 6.81 -10.76
N LYS A 53 6.68 5.60 -10.58
CA LYS A 53 8.11 5.32 -10.40
C LYS A 53 8.71 6.14 -9.25
N TYR A 54 8.03 6.14 -8.11
CA TYR A 54 8.52 6.83 -6.93
C TYR A 54 9.87 6.26 -6.45
N GLU A 55 10.87 7.12 -6.32
CA GLU A 55 12.24 6.78 -5.88
C GLU A 55 12.60 7.41 -4.52
N GLY A 56 11.61 7.98 -3.81
CA GLY A 56 11.83 8.59 -2.51
C GLY A 56 11.85 7.58 -1.36
N TRP A 57 11.76 8.10 -0.14
CA TRP A 57 11.95 7.31 1.08
C TRP A 57 10.65 6.73 1.63
N PHE A 58 10.79 5.61 2.34
CA PHE A 58 9.75 5.00 3.18
C PHE A 58 10.30 4.91 4.61
N SER A 59 9.52 5.36 5.59
CA SER A 59 9.77 5.12 7.01
C SER A 59 8.62 4.34 7.64
N LEU A 60 8.93 3.62 8.72
CA LEU A 60 7.92 3.05 9.60
C LEU A 60 7.63 4.05 10.72
N ASP A 61 6.35 4.34 10.92
CA ASP A 61 5.85 5.19 12.01
C ASP A 61 4.95 4.36 12.91
N VAL A 62 5.54 3.37 13.59
CA VAL A 62 4.80 2.33 14.32
C VAL A 62 5.13 2.37 15.81
N TYR A 63 4.13 2.10 16.65
CA TYR A 63 4.23 2.04 18.11
C TYR A 63 3.75 0.67 18.62
N PRO A 64 4.65 -0.33 18.68
CA PRO A 64 4.32 -1.66 19.21
C PRO A 64 4.21 -1.63 20.74
N TYR A 65 2.99 -1.39 21.24
CA TYR A 65 2.72 -1.29 22.69
C TYR A 65 2.73 -2.64 23.41
N ARG A 66 2.40 -3.73 22.71
CA ARG A 66 2.21 -5.08 23.31
C ARG A 66 3.04 -6.16 22.63
N GLU A 67 3.67 -5.83 21.51
CA GLU A 67 4.46 -6.71 20.66
C GLU A 67 5.96 -6.55 20.95
N ASP A 68 6.76 -7.52 20.52
CA ASP A 68 8.20 -7.31 20.43
C ASP A 68 8.51 -6.29 19.32
N VAL A 69 9.26 -5.23 19.69
CA VAL A 69 9.49 -4.07 18.80
C VAL A 69 10.21 -4.48 17.52
N VAL A 70 11.23 -5.32 17.63
CA VAL A 70 12.01 -5.78 16.47
C VAL A 70 11.13 -6.60 15.54
N SER A 71 10.35 -7.50 16.11
CA SER A 71 9.42 -8.35 15.36
C SER A 71 8.35 -7.52 14.65
N ALA A 72 7.75 -6.52 15.31
CA ALA A 72 6.73 -5.65 14.71
C ALA A 72 7.27 -4.86 13.52
N CYS A 73 8.47 -4.28 13.66
CA CYS A 73 9.15 -3.60 12.55
C CYS A 73 9.48 -4.57 11.41
N GLN A 74 10.00 -5.77 11.72
CA GLN A 74 10.31 -6.78 10.72
C GLN A 74 9.06 -7.21 9.93
N GLN A 75 7.95 -7.50 10.62
CA GLN A 75 6.71 -7.89 9.95
C GLN A 75 6.12 -6.75 9.10
N SER A 76 6.27 -5.49 9.54
CA SER A 76 5.87 -4.34 8.71
C SER A 76 6.65 -4.29 7.40
N ILE A 77 7.98 -4.49 7.45
CA ILE A 77 8.84 -4.54 6.25
C ILE A 77 8.46 -5.72 5.35
N GLU A 78 8.23 -6.91 5.92
CA GLU A 78 7.85 -8.09 5.14
C GLU A 78 6.47 -7.94 4.50
N ASN A 79 5.52 -7.31 5.19
CA ASN A 79 4.22 -6.98 4.61
C ASN A 79 4.38 -6.03 3.42
N MET A 80 5.16 -4.95 3.58
CA MET A 80 5.46 -4.02 2.48
C MET A 80 6.08 -4.73 1.28
N ARG A 81 7.10 -5.58 1.51
CA ARG A 81 7.75 -6.38 0.45
C ARG A 81 6.77 -7.31 -0.24
N THR A 82 5.93 -7.98 0.54
CA THR A 82 4.89 -8.88 0.02
C THR A 82 3.91 -8.13 -0.87
N LEU A 83 3.37 -7.01 -0.40
CA LEU A 83 2.43 -6.17 -1.15
C LEU A 83 3.06 -5.62 -2.44
N MET A 84 4.30 -5.12 -2.39
CA MET A 84 5.03 -4.69 -3.59
C MET A 84 5.23 -5.85 -4.57
N GLY A 85 5.60 -7.04 -4.08
CA GLY A 85 5.75 -8.24 -4.89
C GLY A 85 4.43 -8.73 -5.50
N LEU A 86 3.30 -8.53 -4.82
CA LEU A 86 1.98 -8.81 -5.36
C LEU A 86 1.64 -7.86 -6.51
N VAL A 87 1.96 -6.57 -6.40
CA VAL A 87 1.82 -5.62 -7.51
C VAL A 87 2.67 -6.06 -8.70
N ASP A 88 3.90 -6.51 -8.46
CA ASP A 88 4.78 -7.02 -9.53
C ASP A 88 4.22 -8.28 -10.20
N LYS A 89 3.69 -9.22 -9.41
CA LYS A 89 3.02 -10.44 -9.91
C LYS A 89 1.77 -10.12 -10.73
N LEU A 90 0.98 -9.15 -10.29
CA LEU A 90 -0.23 -8.72 -11.01
C LEU A 90 0.10 -7.93 -12.27
N GLY A 91 1.19 -7.16 -12.25
CA GLY A 91 1.66 -6.31 -13.33
C GLY A 91 1.02 -4.92 -13.31
N VAL A 92 1.85 -3.88 -13.28
CA VAL A 92 1.41 -2.47 -13.22
C VAL A 92 0.51 -2.10 -14.41
N GLU A 93 0.86 -2.51 -15.63
CA GLU A 93 0.07 -2.21 -16.83
C GLU A 93 -1.29 -2.93 -16.84
N ARG A 94 -1.33 -4.17 -16.32
CA ARG A 94 -2.58 -4.93 -16.19
C ARG A 94 -3.50 -4.26 -15.18
N LEU A 95 -2.97 -3.85 -14.03
CA LEU A 95 -3.72 -3.10 -13.02
C LEU A 95 -4.19 -1.75 -13.56
N ALA A 96 -3.35 -1.03 -14.31
CA ALA A 96 -3.74 0.22 -14.95
C ALA A 96 -4.89 0.02 -15.95
N THR A 97 -4.88 -1.07 -16.72
CA THR A 97 -5.98 -1.44 -17.63
C THR A 97 -7.27 -1.70 -16.86
N LEU A 98 -7.22 -2.47 -15.76
CA LEU A 98 -8.40 -2.75 -14.94
C LEU A 98 -9.03 -1.46 -14.38
N VAL A 99 -8.20 -0.52 -13.91
CA VAL A 99 -8.66 0.79 -13.45
C VAL A 99 -9.34 1.59 -14.58
N GLN A 100 -8.79 1.54 -15.80
CA GLN A 100 -9.36 2.24 -16.96
C GLN A 100 -10.69 1.62 -17.44
N GLU A 101 -10.82 0.29 -17.38
CA GLU A 101 -12.03 -0.44 -17.78
C GLU A 101 -13.23 -0.13 -16.87
N ARG A 102 -12.98 0.29 -15.62
CA ARG A 102 -14.01 0.62 -14.61
C ARG A 102 -15.00 -0.54 -14.34
N ASP A 103 -14.57 -1.76 -14.59
CA ASP A 103 -15.30 -2.97 -14.23
C ASP A 103 -14.84 -3.49 -12.87
N ALA A 104 -15.57 -3.10 -11.83
CA ALA A 104 -15.28 -3.52 -10.46
C ALA A 104 -15.42 -5.04 -10.26
N THR A 105 -16.28 -5.70 -11.03
CA THR A 105 -16.52 -7.15 -10.88
C THR A 105 -15.35 -7.96 -11.42
N LYS A 106 -14.86 -7.59 -12.61
CA LYS A 106 -13.65 -8.15 -13.21
C LYS A 106 -12.42 -7.85 -12.36
N THR A 107 -12.30 -6.63 -11.84
CA THR A 107 -11.20 -6.25 -10.94
C THR A 107 -11.19 -7.13 -9.69
N ALA A 108 -12.35 -7.33 -9.05
CA ALA A 108 -12.48 -8.19 -7.88
C ALA A 108 -12.13 -9.66 -8.19
N GLU A 109 -12.48 -10.18 -9.38
CA GLU A 109 -12.09 -11.53 -9.82
C GLU A 109 -10.56 -11.65 -9.95
N VAL A 110 -9.92 -10.71 -10.63
CA VAL A 110 -8.46 -10.70 -10.83
C VAL A 110 -7.73 -10.63 -9.49
N LEU A 111 -8.15 -9.72 -8.61
CA LEU A 111 -7.53 -9.55 -7.29
C LEU A 111 -7.73 -10.79 -6.40
N ARG A 112 -8.88 -11.44 -6.45
CA ARG A 112 -9.08 -12.71 -5.73
C ARG A 112 -8.15 -13.82 -6.22
N GLY A 113 -7.72 -13.76 -7.48
CA GLY A 113 -6.73 -14.67 -8.05
C GLY A 113 -5.36 -14.62 -7.35
N ILE A 114 -5.08 -13.62 -6.51
CA ILE A 114 -3.86 -13.56 -5.69
C ILE A 114 -3.74 -14.76 -4.74
N PHE A 115 -4.86 -15.25 -4.22
CA PHE A 115 -4.91 -16.32 -3.22
C PHE A 115 -5.02 -17.73 -3.84
N LYS A 116 -5.01 -17.83 -5.16
CA LYS A 116 -4.99 -19.09 -5.90
C LYS A 116 -3.55 -19.39 -6.35
#